data_AF-A0A660NKB9-F1
#
_entry.id   AF-A0A660NKB9-F1
#
_cell.length_a   1.000
_cell.length_b   1.000
_cell.length_c   1.000
_cell.angle_alpha   90.00
_cell.angle_beta   90.00
_cell.angle_gamma   90.00
#
_symmetry.space_group_name_H-M   'P 1'
#
loop_
_entity.id
_entity.type
_entity.pdbx_description
1 polymer ?
#
loop_
_entity_poly.entity_id
_entity_poly.type
_entity_poly.pdbx_seq_one_letter_code
_entity_poly.pdbx_strand_id
1 'polypeptide(L)' 'MPPAGKPRRFPAGGSHIEIARKEAALHMRIPLGLLDALKAKAASKGIPYTRYVRMLIEADIARAG' A
#
# COMPACT_ATOMS: atom_id res chain seq x y z
N MET A 1 13.07 -5.60 44.18
CA MET A 1 13.64 -5.36 42.83
C MET A 1 12.85 -6.17 41.82
N PRO A 2 12.27 -5.58 40.77
CA PRO A 2 11.75 -6.37 39.64
C PRO A 2 12.88 -6.80 38.69
N PRO A 3 12.80 -7.98 38.04
CA PRO A 3 13.84 -8.49 37.15
C PRO A 3 13.88 -7.77 35.79
N ALA A 4 15.09 -7.57 35.27
CA ALA A 4 15.37 -6.93 33.99
C ALA A 4 14.74 -7.71 32.81
N GLY A 5 13.83 -7.06 32.08
CA GLY A 5 13.23 -7.61 30.86
C GLY A 5 14.27 -7.74 29.73
N LYS A 6 14.20 -8.81 28.95
CA LYS A 6 15.10 -9.05 27.80
C LYS A 6 14.99 -7.93 26.77
N PRO A 7 16.10 -7.52 26.12
CA PRO A 7 16.09 -6.46 25.13
C PRO A 7 15.21 -6.85 23.93
N ARG A 8 14.22 -6.01 23.62
CA ARG A 8 13.41 -6.14 22.39
C ARG A 8 14.32 -5.86 21.20
N ARG A 9 14.70 -6.92 20.47
CA ARG A 9 15.40 -6.79 19.20
C ARG A 9 14.38 -6.41 18.12
N PHE A 10 14.41 -5.17 17.67
CA PHE A 10 13.63 -4.76 16.50
C PHE A 10 14.30 -5.33 15.25
N PRO A 11 13.59 -6.10 14.40
CA PRO A 11 14.15 -6.60 13.16
C PRO A 11 14.43 -5.42 12.21
N ALA A 12 15.67 -5.33 11.75
CA ALA A 12 16.10 -4.38 10.73
C ALA A 12 15.56 -4.81 9.35
N GLY A 13 14.27 -4.59 9.11
CA GLY A 13 13.63 -4.74 7.81
C GLY A 13 13.01 -3.41 7.41
N GLY A 14 13.81 -2.53 6.80
CA GLY A 14 13.37 -1.21 6.34
C GLY A 14 12.29 -1.34 5.27
N SER A 15 11.05 -1.07 5.62
CA SER A 15 10.03 -0.69 4.65
C SER A 15 10.29 0.78 4.32
N HIS A 16 10.81 1.05 3.13
CA HIS A 16 10.88 2.41 2.61
C HIS A 16 9.45 2.92 2.48
N ILE A 17 8.98 3.63 3.51
CA ILE A 17 7.69 4.31 3.47
C ILE A 17 7.90 5.50 2.53
N GLU A 18 7.08 5.61 1.50
CA GLU A 18 7.06 6.81 0.66
C GLU A 18 6.51 7.97 1.47
N ILE A 19 7.44 8.75 2.04
CA ILE A 19 7.11 9.99 2.77
C ILE A 19 6.94 11.11 1.74
N ALA A 20 6.00 10.93 0.81
CA ALA A 20 5.50 12.02 -0.02
C ALA A 20 4.32 12.68 0.69
N ARG A 21 4.24 14.01 0.64
CA ARG A 21 3.09 14.75 1.20
C ARG A 21 1.82 14.29 0.47
N LYS A 22 0.79 13.87 1.22
CA LYS A 22 -0.51 13.53 0.63
C LYS A 22 -1.15 14.79 0.05
N GLU A 23 -1.14 14.93 -1.29
CA GLU A 23 -1.68 16.11 -1.97
C GLU A 23 -3.22 16.09 -2.03
N ALA A 24 -3.81 14.93 -2.35
CA ALA A 24 -5.26 14.72 -2.39
C ALA A 24 -5.60 13.29 -1.92
N ALA A 25 -6.85 13.08 -1.49
CA ALA A 25 -7.35 11.78 -1.06
C ALA A 25 -8.58 11.38 -1.89
N LEU A 26 -8.65 10.11 -2.28
CA LEU A 26 -9.79 9.50 -2.95
C LEU A 26 -10.48 8.54 -1.98
N HIS A 27 -11.70 8.87 -1.57
CA HIS A 27 -12.55 8.03 -0.72
C HIS A 27 -13.64 7.39 -1.56
N MET A 28 -13.70 6.06 -1.59
CA MET A 28 -14.60 5.34 -2.48
C MET A 28 -15.05 4.00 -1.86
N ARG A 29 -16.29 3.60 -2.16
CA ARG A 29 -16.84 2.29 -1.79
C ARG A 29 -16.72 1.37 -2.99
N ILE A 30 -16.20 0.17 -2.78
CA ILE A 30 -16.07 -0.85 -3.83
C ILE A 30 -16.53 -2.21 -3.30
N PRO A 31 -17.02 -3.11 -4.18
CA PRO A 31 -17.34 -4.48 -3.80
C PRO A 31 -16.13 -5.22 -3.24
N LEU A 32 -16.34 -6.11 -2.26
CA LEU A 32 -15.25 -6.86 -1.62
C LEU A 32 -14.45 -7.70 -2.61
N GLY A 33 -15.14 -8.44 -3.50
CA GLY A 33 -14.47 -9.26 -4.52
C GLY A 33 -13.58 -8.44 -5.47
N LEU A 34 -13.93 -7.18 -5.74
CA LEU A 34 -13.10 -6.29 -6.54
C LEU A 34 -11.84 -5.88 -5.77
N LEU A 35 -11.97 -5.55 -4.48
CA LEU A 35 -10.83 -5.23 -3.63
C LEU A 35 -9.84 -6.40 -3.54
N ASP A 36 -10.33 -7.61 -3.37
CA ASP A 36 -9.48 -8.81 -3.29
C ASP A 36 -8.75 -9.08 -4.60
N ALA A 37 -9.44 -8.94 -5.74
CA ALA A 37 -8.82 -9.05 -7.06
C ALA A 37 -7.70 -8.00 -7.27
N LEU A 38 -7.91 -6.76 -6.83
CA LEU A 38 -6.90 -5.70 -6.90
C LEU A 38 -5.67 -6.02 -6.05
N LYS A 39 -5.88 -6.52 -4.81
CA LYS A 39 -4.79 -6.93 -3.92
C LYS A 39 -3.98 -8.08 -4.52
N ALA A 40 -4.64 -9.10 -5.09
CA ALA A 40 -3.97 -10.23 -5.73
C ALA A 40 -3.10 -9.78 -6.92
N LYS A 41 -3.63 -8.89 -7.77
CA LYS A 41 -2.85 -8.33 -8.90
C LYS A 41 -1.67 -7.48 -8.45
N ALA A 42 -1.84 -6.68 -7.40
CA ALA A 42 -0.77 -5.86 -6.85
C ALA A 42 0.34 -6.73 -6.22
N ALA A 43 -0.04 -7.78 -5.49
CA ALA A 43 0.89 -8.74 -4.90
C ALA A 43 1.70 -9.47 -5.97
N SER A 44 1.06 -9.90 -7.07
CA SER A 44 1.77 -10.51 -8.22
C SER A 44 2.78 -9.56 -8.88
N LYS A 45 2.62 -8.25 -8.72
CA LYS A 45 3.53 -7.21 -9.21
C LYS A 45 4.55 -6.74 -8.15
N GLY A 46 4.47 -7.25 -6.92
CA GLY A 46 5.33 -6.85 -5.81
C GLY A 46 5.12 -5.40 -5.34
N ILE A 47 3.94 -4.81 -5.58
CA ILE A 47 3.63 -3.41 -5.23
C ILE A 47 2.45 -3.32 -4.25
N PRO A 48 2.37 -2.26 -3.43
CA PRO A 48 1.19 -1.98 -2.63
C PRO A 48 -0.06 -1.82 -3.50
N TYR A 49 -1.21 -2.33 -3.04
CA TYR A 49 -2.46 -2.25 -3.81
C TYR A 49 -2.92 -0.80 -4.07
N THR A 50 -2.62 0.14 -3.17
CA THR A 50 -2.91 1.57 -3.35
C THR A 50 -2.11 2.16 -4.52
N ARG A 51 -0.83 1.79 -4.65
CA ARG A 51 -0.01 2.13 -5.81
C ARG A 51 -0.58 1.52 -7.09
N TYR A 52 -1.00 0.26 -7.03
CA TYR A 52 -1.61 -0.39 -8.19
C TYR A 52 -2.89 0.32 -8.66
N VAL A 53 -3.77 0.71 -7.74
CA VAL A 53 -4.98 1.49 -8.08
C VAL A 53 -4.62 2.83 -8.71
N ARG A 54 -3.63 3.55 -8.16
CA ARG A 54 -3.16 4.81 -8.75
C ARG A 54 -2.68 4.62 -10.20
N MET A 55 -1.86 3.59 -10.44
CA MET A 55 -1.38 3.29 -11.80
C MET A 55 -2.52 2.99 -12.78
N LEU A 56 -3.57 2.31 -12.33
CA LEU A 56 -4.74 2.04 -13.17
C LEU A 56 -5.48 3.34 -13.54
N ILE A 57 -5.66 4.26 -12.59
CA ILE A 57 -6.29 5.56 -12.84
C ILE A 57 -5.45 6.37 -13.81
N GLU A 58 -4.14 6.48 -13.58
CA GLU A 58 -3.21 7.22 -14.46
C GLU A 58 -3.22 6.65 -15.88
N ALA A 59 -3.16 5.33 -16.03
CA ALA A 59 -3.20 4.67 -17.34
C ALA A 59 -4.56 4.83 -18.05
N ASP A 60 -5.65 4.94 -17.29
CA ASP A 60 -6.98 5.17 -17.86
C ASP A 60 -7.14 6.59 -18.40
N ILE A 61 -6.75 7.59 -17.60
CA ILE A 61 -6.75 9.01 -18.02
C ILE A 61 -5.86 9.22 -19.25
N ALA A 62 -4.68 8.58 -19.29
CA ALA A 62 -3.76 8.70 -20.42
C ALA A 62 -4.29 8.09 -21.74
N ARG A 63 -5.26 7.17 -21.68
CA ARG A 63 -5.91 6.59 -22.88
C ARG A 63 -7.12 7.40 -23.35
N ALA A 64 -7.71 8.19 -22.47
CA ALA A 64 -8.92 8.96 -22.74
C ALA A 64 -8.64 10.33 -23.39
N GLY A 65 -7.39 10.81 -23.36
CA GLY A 65 -6.92 12.01 -24.06
C GLY A 65 -6.17 11.65 -25.33
#